data_AF-A0A077LB08-F1
#
_entry.id   AF-A0A077LB08-F1
#
_cell.length_a   1.000
_cell.length_b   1.000
_cell.length_c   1.000
_cell.angle_alpha   90.00
_cell.angle_beta   90.00
_cell.angle_gamma   90.00
#
_symmetry.space_group_name_H-M   'P 1'
#
loop_
_entity.id
_entity.type
_entity.pdbx_description
1 polymer ?
#
loop_
_entity_poly.entity_id
_entity_poly.type
_entity_poly.pdbx_seq_one_letter_code
_entity_poly.pdbx_strand_id
1 'polypeptide(L)'
;MIMKNKKNKLNDFKKDNEIKSKKNKKKIITSIFMFSSLIASIVSVSVVSIIYSSKQTKKLTFIYDNENDTKTTIEDIENNKTKYTFQFQKTIDANELFNLDSSLQINKQLYDYGIKSMPTFIFYSTGYNFYDFFNKNNEYIKSVVPNKNDQNIFNINVNEKLNEFNKTLKKDRVNFIYFLKQITSLRLPLTYFFKNNKNEWHFFESKKDIIAFEIKDLFSIIHKTLNSNNSIKKTDNNVFRIESLANIENGIIKSISFNILISFETTKKDN
;
A
#
# COMPACT_ATOMS: atom_id res chain seq x y z
N MET A 1 -12.33 -66.14 39.51
CA MET A 1 -13.22 -65.33 38.64
C MET A 1 -14.36 -64.79 39.51
N ILE A 2 -14.79 -63.54 39.29
CA ILE A 2 -15.88 -62.78 39.97
C ILE A 2 -15.46 -62.21 41.35
N MET A 3 -15.04 -60.93 41.45
CA MET A 3 -15.73 -59.62 41.42
C MET A 3 -16.12 -59.07 42.81
N LYS A 4 -15.60 -57.86 43.08
CA LYS A 4 -16.21 -56.70 43.77
C LYS A 4 -16.83 -56.88 45.18
N ASN A 5 -16.33 -56.08 46.13
CA ASN A 5 -17.07 -54.96 46.75
C ASN A 5 -16.13 -54.19 47.71
N LYS A 6 -15.88 -52.88 47.52
CA LYS A 6 -16.69 -51.68 47.84
C LYS A 6 -16.48 -51.17 49.29
N LYS A 7 -15.71 -50.07 49.34
CA LYS A 7 -15.92 -48.83 50.12
C LYS A 7 -15.75 -48.80 51.66
N ASN A 8 -15.03 -47.73 52.04
CA ASN A 8 -15.14 -46.87 53.22
C ASN A 8 -14.37 -47.26 54.49
N LYS A 9 -13.37 -46.43 54.83
CA LYS A 9 -13.50 -45.48 55.96
C LYS A 9 -12.44 -44.37 55.88
N LEU A 10 -12.93 -43.13 55.86
CA LEU A 10 -12.17 -41.92 56.12
C LEU A 10 -11.80 -41.82 57.61
N ASN A 11 -10.65 -41.19 57.85
CA ASN A 11 -10.30 -40.29 58.95
C ASN A 11 -10.30 -40.82 60.38
N ASP A 12 -9.12 -40.83 61.00
CA ASP A 12 -8.94 -40.25 62.34
C ASP A 12 -7.57 -39.54 62.50
N PHE A 13 -7.68 -38.23 62.62
CA PHE A 13 -6.91 -37.26 63.42
C PHE A 13 -5.43 -37.48 63.80
N LYS A 14 -4.61 -36.60 63.20
CA LYS A 14 -3.48 -35.80 63.75
C LYS A 14 -3.03 -36.05 65.20
N LYS A 15 -1.70 -36.19 65.36
CA LYS A 15 -0.93 -35.53 66.43
C LYS A 15 0.38 -34.95 65.89
N ASP A 16 0.75 -33.84 66.50
CA ASP A 16 1.61 -32.77 66.00
C ASP A 16 3.09 -33.12 65.85
N ASN A 17 3.74 -32.49 64.87
CA ASN A 17 5.12 -32.04 64.99
C ASN A 17 5.19 -30.58 64.50
N GLU A 18 5.36 -29.66 65.44
CA GLU A 18 5.52 -28.23 65.20
C GLU A 18 6.76 -27.93 64.32
N ILE A 19 6.55 -27.27 63.18
CA ILE A 19 7.64 -26.79 62.33
C ILE A 19 7.96 -25.34 62.70
N LYS A 20 9.12 -25.12 63.34
CA LYS A 20 9.68 -23.80 63.71
C LYS A 20 9.73 -22.83 62.51
N SER A 21 9.03 -21.69 62.60
CA SER A 21 8.71 -20.81 61.45
C SER A 21 9.66 -19.65 61.12
N LYS A 22 10.87 -19.56 61.70
CA LYS A 22 11.73 -18.35 61.54
C LYS A 22 12.93 -18.45 60.58
N LYS A 23 13.21 -19.60 59.94
CA LYS A 23 14.32 -19.75 58.96
C LYS A 23 13.90 -19.75 57.47
N ASN A 24 12.61 -19.72 57.15
CA ASN A 24 12.13 -19.89 55.77
C ASN A 24 11.91 -18.59 54.98
N LYS A 25 11.75 -17.42 55.64
CA LYS A 25 11.51 -16.15 54.92
C LYS A 25 12.69 -15.72 54.03
N LYS A 26 13.94 -15.85 54.51
CA LYS A 26 15.13 -15.54 53.71
C LYS A 26 15.21 -16.44 52.47
N LYS A 27 15.04 -17.76 52.64
CA LYS A 27 15.04 -18.72 51.52
C LYS A 27 13.95 -18.42 50.48
N ILE A 28 12.73 -18.08 50.92
CA ILE A 28 11.63 -17.71 50.01
C ILE A 28 11.97 -16.44 49.23
N ILE A 29 12.50 -15.39 49.88
CA ILE A 29 12.92 -14.16 49.20
C ILE A 29 14.04 -14.44 48.20
N THR A 30 15.06 -15.22 48.58
CA THR A 30 16.16 -15.59 47.67
C THR A 30 15.67 -16.43 46.49
N SER A 31 14.72 -17.34 46.71
CA SER A 31 14.09 -18.11 45.64
C SER A 31 13.28 -17.22 44.71
N ILE A 32 12.51 -16.25 45.23
CA ILE A 32 11.77 -15.28 44.42
C ILE A 32 12.75 -14.45 43.56
N PHE A 33 13.86 -13.98 44.14
CA PHE A 33 14.90 -13.28 43.38
C PHE A 33 15.50 -14.16 42.28
N MET A 34 15.87 -15.42 42.59
CA MET A 34 16.40 -16.35 41.60
C MET A 34 15.40 -16.66 40.48
N PHE A 35 14.13 -16.88 40.80
CA PHE A 35 13.10 -17.11 39.78
C PHE A 35 12.85 -15.85 38.93
N SER A 36 12.81 -14.67 39.54
CA SER A 36 12.66 -13.40 38.81
C SER A 36 13.84 -13.11 37.89
N SER A 37 15.08 -13.42 38.30
CA SER A 37 16.26 -13.28 37.44
C SER A 37 16.26 -14.28 36.29
N LEU A 38 15.74 -15.48 36.51
CA LEU A 38 15.63 -16.52 35.48
C LEU A 38 14.57 -16.15 34.44
N ILE A 39 13.41 -15.66 34.89
CA ILE A 39 12.34 -15.14 34.02
C ILE A 39 12.83 -13.92 33.25
N ALA A 40 13.49 -12.96 33.92
CA ALA A 40 14.04 -11.77 33.28
C ALA A 40 15.09 -12.14 32.22
N SER A 41 15.93 -13.15 32.48
CA SER A 41 16.93 -13.61 31.52
C SER A 41 16.29 -14.26 30.29
N ILE A 42 15.28 -15.11 30.47
CA ILE A 42 14.54 -15.74 29.36
C ILE A 42 13.84 -14.67 28.51
N VAL A 43 13.13 -13.75 29.15
CA VAL A 43 12.45 -12.64 28.45
C VAL A 43 13.46 -11.74 27.74
N SER A 44 14.60 -11.43 28.36
CA SER A 44 15.63 -10.59 27.76
C SER A 44 16.27 -11.23 26.53
N VAL A 45 16.54 -12.54 26.55
CA VAL A 45 17.08 -13.25 25.37
C VAL A 45 16.09 -13.23 24.22
N SER A 46 14.80 -13.42 24.48
CA SER A 46 13.75 -13.33 23.46
C SER A 46 13.60 -11.90 22.93
N VAL A 47 13.58 -10.89 23.80
CA VAL A 47 13.45 -9.48 23.42
C VAL A 47 14.66 -8.99 22.65
N VAL A 48 15.88 -9.30 23.08
CA VAL A 48 17.13 -8.93 22.37
C VAL A 48 17.18 -9.63 21.02
N SER A 49 16.80 -10.91 20.95
CA SER A 49 16.71 -11.63 19.67
C SER A 49 15.65 -11.04 18.75
N ILE A 50 14.48 -10.62 19.25
CA ILE A 50 13.45 -9.94 18.46
C ILE A 50 13.95 -8.57 17.96
N ILE A 51 14.62 -7.79 18.82
CA ILE A 51 15.15 -6.46 18.49
C ILE A 51 16.30 -6.54 17.48
N TYR A 52 17.21 -7.50 17.61
CA TYR A 52 18.33 -7.69 16.66
C TYR A 52 17.94 -8.47 15.40
N SER A 53 16.98 -9.39 15.47
CA SER A 53 16.39 -10.09 14.31
C SER A 53 15.53 -9.15 13.48
N SER A 54 14.85 -8.19 14.14
CA SER A 54 14.30 -7.04 13.43
C SER A 54 15.47 -6.18 12.96
N LYS A 55 16.02 -6.51 11.77
CA LYS A 55 16.46 -5.46 10.84
C LYS A 55 15.34 -4.45 10.88
N GLN A 56 15.52 -3.32 11.59
CA GLN A 56 14.51 -2.27 11.65
C GLN A 56 14.10 -2.04 10.21
N THR A 57 12.89 -2.45 9.86
CA THR A 57 12.35 -2.20 8.54
C THR A 57 12.47 -0.70 8.40
N LYS A 58 13.35 -0.25 7.48
CA LYS A 58 13.46 1.18 7.15
C LYS A 58 12.04 1.69 7.09
N LYS A 59 11.72 2.74 7.84
CA LYS A 59 10.33 3.18 8.02
C LYS A 59 9.87 3.76 6.69
N LEU A 60 9.40 2.86 5.82
CA LEU A 60 9.06 3.15 4.44
C LEU A 60 7.91 4.15 4.48
N THR A 61 8.17 5.36 4.00
CA THR A 61 7.25 6.48 4.00
C THR A 61 6.77 6.72 2.57
N PHE A 62 5.47 6.96 2.44
CA PHE A 62 4.86 7.36 1.18
C PHE A 62 4.44 8.82 1.27
N ILE A 63 4.49 9.52 0.15
CA ILE A 63 3.73 10.75 -0.01
C ILE A 63 2.29 10.31 -0.30
N TYR A 64 1.30 10.88 0.39
CA TYR A 64 -0.10 10.50 0.25
C TYR A 64 -0.89 11.53 -0.54
N ASP A 65 -1.95 11.09 -1.22
CA ASP A 65 -3.02 11.97 -1.67
C ASP A 65 -3.83 12.52 -0.48
N ASN A 66 -4.60 13.56 -0.75
CA ASN A 66 -5.57 14.11 0.18
C ASN A 66 -6.96 14.11 -0.47
N GLU A 67 -8.02 14.16 0.33
CA GLU A 67 -9.40 14.26 -0.19
C GLU A 67 -9.60 15.45 -1.14
N ASN A 68 -8.96 16.59 -0.86
CA ASN A 68 -9.04 17.81 -1.67
C ASN A 68 -8.39 17.69 -3.05
N ASP A 69 -7.55 16.67 -3.27
CA ASP A 69 -6.94 16.40 -4.57
C ASP A 69 -7.96 15.74 -5.54
N THR A 70 -9.14 15.36 -5.03
CA THR A 70 -10.21 14.69 -5.78
C THR A 70 -11.46 15.54 -5.88
N LYS A 71 -11.93 15.77 -7.11
CA LYS A 71 -13.24 16.34 -7.42
C LYS A 71 -14.22 15.24 -7.81
N THR A 72 -15.31 15.10 -7.06
CA THR A 72 -16.42 14.20 -7.38
C THR A 72 -17.58 15.00 -7.95
N THR A 73 -18.11 14.56 -9.08
CA THR A 73 -19.27 15.15 -9.75
C THR A 73 -20.30 14.05 -10.01
N ILE A 74 -21.55 14.29 -9.63
CA ILE A 74 -22.68 13.38 -9.85
C ILE A 74 -23.77 14.20 -10.55
N GLU A 75 -24.04 13.88 -11.80
CA GLU A 75 -24.95 14.64 -12.65
C GLU A 75 -26.02 13.73 -13.22
N ASP A 76 -27.26 14.19 -13.18
CA ASP A 76 -28.33 13.56 -13.93
C ASP A 76 -28.20 13.95 -15.40
N ILE A 77 -28.17 12.94 -16.25
CA ILE A 77 -28.06 13.08 -17.70
C ILE A 77 -29.33 12.53 -18.36
N GLU A 78 -29.49 12.80 -19.66
CA GLU A 78 -30.65 12.36 -20.43
C GLU A 78 -30.88 10.84 -20.32
N ASN A 79 -32.14 10.41 -20.50
CA ASN A 79 -32.58 9.01 -20.45
C ASN A 79 -32.54 8.35 -19.05
N ASN A 80 -32.92 9.06 -17.98
CA ASN A 80 -32.93 8.53 -16.60
C ASN A 80 -31.58 7.92 -16.18
N LYS A 81 -30.48 8.49 -16.66
CA LYS A 81 -29.14 8.07 -16.29
C LYS A 81 -28.51 9.07 -15.34
N THR A 82 -27.65 8.59 -14.46
CA THR A 82 -26.79 9.42 -13.61
C THR A 82 -25.34 9.12 -13.97
N LYS A 83 -24.58 10.18 -14.27
CA LYS A 83 -23.15 10.12 -14.54
C LYS A 83 -22.38 10.43 -13.27
N TYR A 84 -21.44 9.55 -12.95
CA TYR A 84 -20.50 9.71 -11.85
C TYR A 84 -19.13 10.02 -12.46
N THR A 85 -18.46 11.04 -11.96
CA THR A 85 -17.11 11.41 -12.38
C THR A 85 -16.26 11.71 -11.16
N PHE A 86 -15.12 11.02 -11.06
CA PHE A 86 -14.07 11.26 -10.08
C PHE A 86 -12.84 11.71 -10.85
N GLN A 87 -12.42 12.94 -10.60
CA GLN A 87 -11.21 13.52 -11.19
C GLN A 87 -10.23 13.81 -10.07
N PHE A 88 -9.10 13.11 -10.09
CA PHE A 88 -7.99 13.35 -9.19
C PHE A 88 -6.86 14.05 -9.94
N GLN A 89 -6.29 15.08 -9.32
CA GLN A 89 -5.15 15.80 -9.85
C GLN A 89 -4.24 16.23 -8.70
N LYS A 90 -2.98 15.79 -8.74
CA LYS A 90 -1.95 16.24 -7.80
C LYS A 90 -0.64 16.46 -8.52
N THR A 91 -0.01 17.60 -8.26
CA THR A 91 1.35 17.90 -8.70
C THR A 91 2.27 17.85 -7.50
N ILE A 92 3.34 17.07 -7.62
CA ILE A 92 4.36 16.90 -6.58
C ILE A 92 5.63 17.56 -7.07
N ASP A 93 6.24 18.43 -6.25
CA ASP A 93 7.56 18.96 -6.53
C ASP A 93 8.59 17.81 -6.51
N ALA A 94 9.45 17.74 -7.50
CA ALA A 94 10.45 16.69 -7.60
C ALA A 94 11.40 16.66 -6.39
N ASN A 95 11.62 17.79 -5.73
CA ASN A 95 12.40 17.88 -4.49
C ASN A 95 11.72 17.18 -3.31
N GLU A 96 10.41 16.91 -3.36
CA GLU A 96 9.74 16.10 -2.34
C GLU A 96 10.05 14.61 -2.51
N LEU A 97 10.33 14.17 -3.74
CA LEU A 97 10.61 12.77 -4.08
C LEU A 97 12.10 12.46 -4.07
N PHE A 98 12.92 13.37 -4.59
CA PHE A 98 14.34 13.15 -4.87
C PHE A 98 15.21 14.17 -4.13
N ASN A 99 16.41 13.76 -3.75
CA ASN A 99 17.45 14.66 -3.29
C ASN A 99 18.19 15.25 -4.50
N LEU A 100 17.60 16.28 -5.10
CA LEU A 100 18.17 16.92 -6.30
C LEU A 100 19.43 17.73 -5.97
N ASP A 101 19.53 18.27 -4.75
CA ASP A 101 20.67 19.10 -4.32
C ASP A 101 21.94 18.28 -4.02
N SER A 102 21.80 17.04 -3.50
CA SER A 102 22.94 16.16 -3.25
C SER A 102 23.57 15.58 -4.51
N SER A 103 22.91 15.71 -5.67
CA SER A 103 23.36 15.15 -6.96
C SER A 103 24.44 15.97 -7.67
N LEU A 104 24.88 17.09 -7.08
CA LEU A 104 25.80 18.05 -7.68
C LEU A 104 27.26 17.77 -7.32
N GLN A 105 27.91 16.82 -8.00
CA GLN A 105 29.35 16.89 -8.32
C GLN A 105 29.74 16.17 -9.64
N ILE A 106 28.84 16.09 -10.63
CA ILE A 106 29.22 15.56 -11.95
C ILE A 106 28.89 16.63 -12.99
N ASN A 107 29.95 17.21 -13.57
CA ASN A 107 29.90 18.25 -14.61
C ASN A 107 28.78 17.98 -15.63
N LYS A 108 27.69 18.74 -15.59
CA LYS A 108 26.53 18.60 -16.47
C LYS A 108 26.94 18.79 -17.94
N GLN A 109 27.09 17.70 -18.68
CA GLN A 109 26.98 17.71 -20.14
C GLN A 109 25.60 17.15 -20.54
N LEU A 110 25.17 17.32 -21.79
CA LEU A 110 23.89 16.79 -22.30
C LEU A 110 23.83 15.26 -22.08
N TYR A 111 23.24 14.83 -20.97
CA TYR A 111 23.10 13.42 -20.61
C TYR A 111 21.72 12.88 -21.04
N ASP A 112 21.65 11.58 -21.31
CA ASP A 112 20.39 10.87 -21.49
C ASP A 112 19.71 10.71 -20.13
N TYR A 113 18.94 11.71 -19.73
CA TYR A 113 18.08 11.65 -18.55
C TYR A 113 16.87 10.77 -18.84
N GLY A 114 16.35 10.10 -17.81
CA GLY A 114 15.14 9.32 -17.94
C GLY A 114 14.42 9.12 -16.61
N ILE A 115 13.12 8.83 -16.72
CA ILE A 115 12.27 8.51 -15.58
C ILE A 115 11.77 7.09 -15.77
N LYS A 116 11.89 6.29 -14.73
CA LYS A 116 11.29 4.97 -14.60
C LYS A 116 10.14 5.05 -13.60
N SER A 117 8.99 4.49 -13.96
CA SER A 117 7.80 4.37 -13.12
C SER A 117 7.28 2.94 -13.14
N MET A 118 6.74 2.47 -12.01
CA MET A 118 6.11 1.14 -11.93
C MET A 118 4.77 1.19 -11.18
N PRO A 119 3.70 1.74 -11.80
CA PRO A 119 2.40 1.90 -11.16
C PRO A 119 1.81 0.57 -10.68
N THR A 120 1.70 0.41 -9.37
CA THR A 120 1.30 -0.83 -8.73
C THR A 120 -0.05 -0.67 -8.04
N PHE A 121 -1.06 -1.37 -8.54
CA PHE A 121 -2.37 -1.45 -7.92
C PHE A 121 -2.34 -2.40 -6.72
N ILE A 122 -2.87 -1.93 -5.60
CA ILE A 122 -3.15 -2.76 -4.44
C ILE A 122 -4.65 -3.05 -4.47
N PHE A 123 -4.99 -4.32 -4.21
CA PHE A 123 -6.37 -4.78 -4.19
C PHE A 123 -6.70 -5.38 -2.82
N TYR A 124 -7.98 -5.37 -2.45
CA TYR A 124 -8.48 -6.28 -1.43
C TYR A 124 -8.23 -7.74 -1.85
N SER A 125 -8.13 -8.65 -0.87
CA SER A 125 -8.05 -10.08 -1.18
C SER A 125 -9.37 -10.52 -1.84
N THR A 126 -9.27 -11.04 -3.06
CA THR A 126 -10.43 -11.50 -3.84
C THR A 126 -10.15 -12.90 -4.39
N GLY A 127 -11.20 -13.56 -4.89
CA GLY A 127 -11.04 -14.81 -5.65
C GLY A 127 -10.45 -14.62 -7.05
N TYR A 128 -10.20 -13.37 -7.49
CA TYR A 128 -9.63 -13.03 -8.79
C TYR A 128 -8.15 -12.68 -8.68
N ASN A 129 -7.37 -13.05 -9.70
CA ASN A 129 -5.95 -12.71 -9.76
C ASN A 129 -5.70 -11.29 -10.31
N PHE A 130 -6.30 -10.28 -9.70
CA PHE A 130 -6.12 -8.89 -10.12
C PHE A 130 -4.69 -8.41 -9.94
N TYR A 131 -4.07 -8.74 -8.79
CA TYR A 131 -2.74 -8.24 -8.46
C TYR A 131 -1.72 -8.65 -9.52
N ASP A 132 -1.63 -9.94 -9.84
CA ASP A 132 -0.64 -10.38 -10.84
C ASP A 132 -0.99 -9.83 -12.22
N PHE A 133 -2.26 -9.80 -12.62
CA PHE A 133 -2.61 -9.34 -13.98
C PHE A 133 -2.33 -7.85 -14.18
N PHE A 134 -2.78 -6.99 -13.27
CA PHE A 134 -2.69 -5.54 -13.44
C PHE A 134 -1.29 -5.00 -13.17
N ASN A 135 -0.48 -5.70 -12.38
CA ASN A 135 0.89 -5.31 -12.04
C ASN A 135 1.96 -6.06 -12.85
N LYS A 136 1.59 -7.01 -13.72
CA LYS A 136 2.55 -7.66 -14.61
C LYS A 136 2.99 -6.72 -15.72
N ASN A 137 4.31 -6.61 -15.91
CA ASN A 137 4.93 -5.77 -16.95
C ASN A 137 4.42 -4.32 -16.95
N ASN A 138 4.16 -3.76 -15.76
CA ASN A 138 3.68 -2.40 -15.54
C ASN A 138 4.82 -1.37 -15.43
N GLU A 139 5.97 -1.66 -16.00
CA GLU A 139 7.14 -0.78 -15.97
C GLU A 139 7.12 0.17 -17.17
N TYR A 140 7.29 1.46 -16.89
CA TYR A 140 7.34 2.52 -17.88
C TYR A 140 8.68 3.26 -17.75
N ILE A 141 9.49 3.22 -18.81
CA ILE A 141 10.74 3.97 -18.90
C ILE A 141 10.59 5.03 -19.98
N LYS A 142 10.88 6.28 -19.63
CA LYS A 142 10.79 7.41 -20.55
C LYS A 142 12.05 8.25 -20.51
N SER A 143 12.71 8.42 -21.65
CA SER A 143 13.77 9.41 -21.81
C SER A 143 13.22 10.82 -21.71
N VAL A 144 13.89 11.67 -20.95
CA VAL A 144 13.49 13.05 -20.66
C VAL A 144 13.99 13.98 -21.76
N VAL A 145 13.11 14.84 -22.26
CA VAL A 145 13.45 15.91 -23.19
C VAL A 145 13.69 17.19 -22.37
N PRO A 146 14.87 17.83 -22.49
CA PRO A 146 15.13 19.08 -21.77
C PRO A 146 14.10 20.18 -22.10
N ASN A 147 13.77 21.01 -21.12
CA ASN A 147 12.88 22.18 -21.27
C ASN A 147 11.49 21.83 -21.82
N LYS A 148 10.95 20.69 -21.41
CA LYS A 148 9.64 20.22 -21.83
C LYS A 148 8.68 20.23 -20.65
N ASN A 149 7.55 20.92 -20.85
CA ASN A 149 6.41 20.86 -19.96
C ASN A 149 5.47 19.71 -20.38
N ASP A 150 4.77 19.16 -19.39
CA ASP A 150 3.75 18.11 -19.56
C ASP A 150 4.26 16.90 -20.36
N GLN A 151 5.52 16.50 -20.14
CA GLN A 151 6.06 15.33 -20.79
C GLN A 151 5.41 14.07 -20.22
N ASN A 152 4.63 13.36 -21.04
CA ASN A 152 4.01 12.11 -20.65
C ASN A 152 5.07 11.06 -20.26
N ILE A 153 4.99 10.60 -19.00
CA ILE A 153 5.78 9.49 -18.45
C ILE A 153 5.05 8.19 -18.77
N PHE A 154 3.77 8.13 -18.45
CA PHE A 154 2.88 7.02 -18.79
C PHE A 154 1.44 7.48 -18.92
N ASN A 155 0.66 6.71 -19.69
CA ASN A 155 -0.79 6.82 -19.78
C ASN A 155 -1.37 5.40 -19.78
N ILE A 156 -2.22 5.10 -18.81
CA ILE A 156 -2.80 3.77 -18.61
C ILE A 156 -4.31 3.88 -18.80
N ASN A 157 -4.83 3.16 -19.80
CA ASN A 157 -6.25 2.91 -19.93
C ASN A 157 -6.63 1.66 -19.12
N VAL A 158 -7.04 1.88 -17.87
CA VAL A 158 -7.36 0.78 -16.94
C VAL A 158 -8.65 0.07 -17.38
N ASN A 159 -9.58 0.77 -18.04
CA ASN A 159 -10.79 0.15 -18.56
C ASN A 159 -10.48 -0.86 -19.67
N GLU A 160 -9.53 -0.55 -20.56
CA GLU A 160 -9.03 -1.51 -21.56
C GLU A 160 -8.36 -2.71 -20.89
N LYS A 161 -7.49 -2.49 -19.89
CA LYS A 161 -6.87 -3.58 -19.12
C LYS A 161 -7.90 -4.47 -18.42
N LEU A 162 -8.99 -3.91 -17.87
CA LEU A 162 -10.08 -4.70 -17.30
C LEU A 162 -10.80 -5.53 -18.36
N ASN A 163 -11.02 -4.99 -19.55
CA ASN A 163 -11.62 -5.73 -20.65
C ASN A 163 -10.70 -6.89 -21.10
N GLU A 164 -9.39 -6.68 -21.13
CA GLU A 164 -8.41 -7.74 -21.40
C GLU A 164 -8.43 -8.81 -20.30
N PHE A 165 -8.42 -8.40 -19.03
CA PHE A 165 -8.54 -9.32 -17.90
C PHE A 165 -9.79 -10.20 -18.03
N ASN A 166 -10.94 -9.60 -18.34
CA ASN A 166 -12.20 -10.32 -18.53
C ASN A 166 -12.19 -11.32 -19.69
N LYS A 167 -11.34 -11.13 -20.71
CA LYS A 167 -11.14 -12.13 -21.78
C LYS A 167 -10.35 -13.35 -21.31
N THR A 168 -9.54 -13.22 -20.25
CA THR A 168 -8.79 -14.34 -19.67
C THR A 168 -9.65 -15.24 -18.77
N LEU A 169 -10.80 -14.74 -18.33
CA LEU A 169 -11.69 -15.47 -17.43
C LEU A 169 -12.53 -16.49 -18.21
N LYS A 170 -12.56 -17.74 -17.72
CA LYS A 170 -13.38 -18.82 -18.31
C LYS A 170 -14.87 -18.72 -17.96
N LYS A 171 -15.22 -17.98 -16.90
CA LYS A 171 -16.59 -17.78 -16.37
C LYS A 171 -16.73 -16.33 -15.88
N ASP A 172 -17.97 -15.94 -15.55
CA ASP A 172 -18.41 -14.67 -14.96
C ASP A 172 -17.42 -13.50 -15.04
N ARG A 173 -17.68 -12.62 -16.01
CA ARG A 173 -16.92 -11.39 -16.19
C ARG A 173 -17.05 -10.50 -14.97
N VAL A 174 -15.94 -9.90 -14.59
CA VAL A 174 -15.89 -8.87 -13.57
C VAL A 174 -16.52 -7.60 -14.13
N ASN A 175 -17.56 -7.10 -13.47
CA ASN A 175 -18.13 -5.80 -13.81
C ASN A 175 -17.25 -4.65 -13.27
N PHE A 176 -17.37 -3.48 -13.89
CA PHE A 176 -16.53 -2.31 -13.62
C PHE A 176 -16.64 -1.82 -12.17
N ILE A 177 -17.86 -1.78 -11.61
CA ILE A 177 -18.10 -1.33 -10.23
C ILE A 177 -17.47 -2.27 -9.21
N TYR A 178 -17.61 -3.58 -9.41
CA TYR A 178 -16.97 -4.57 -8.56
C TYR A 178 -15.46 -4.36 -8.59
N PHE A 179 -14.87 -4.24 -9.79
CA PHE A 179 -13.44 -3.99 -9.95
C PHE A 179 -12.98 -2.72 -9.20
N LEU A 180 -13.67 -1.59 -9.35
CA LEU A 180 -13.35 -0.36 -8.63
C LEU A 180 -13.40 -0.55 -7.10
N LYS A 181 -14.38 -1.28 -6.58
CA LYS A 181 -14.48 -1.61 -5.15
C LYS A 181 -13.34 -2.49 -4.66
N GLN A 182 -12.64 -3.20 -5.54
CA GLN A 182 -11.51 -4.04 -5.14
C GLN A 182 -10.20 -3.28 -5.03
N ILE A 183 -10.06 -2.10 -5.65
CA ILE A 183 -8.82 -1.33 -5.58
C ILE A 183 -8.73 -0.60 -4.25
N THR A 184 -7.69 -0.87 -3.47
CA THR A 184 -7.43 -0.21 -2.18
C THR A 184 -6.56 1.01 -2.32
N SER A 185 -5.49 0.92 -3.10
CA SER A 185 -4.59 2.04 -3.39
C SER A 185 -3.83 1.82 -4.68
N LEU A 186 -3.23 2.89 -5.19
CA LEU A 186 -2.28 2.88 -6.29
C LEU A 186 -0.95 3.45 -5.80
N ARG A 187 0.10 2.64 -5.87
CA ARG A 187 1.47 3.06 -5.54
C ARG A 187 2.23 3.41 -6.81
N LEU A 188 2.88 4.55 -6.79
CA LEU A 188 3.58 5.14 -7.92
C LEU A 188 5.05 5.34 -7.53
N PRO A 189 5.83 4.25 -7.48
CA PRO A 189 7.27 4.34 -7.32
C PRO A 189 7.88 4.98 -8.57
N LEU A 190 8.78 5.92 -8.33
CA LEU A 190 9.45 6.67 -9.37
C LEU A 190 10.95 6.64 -9.12
N THR A 191 11.70 6.54 -10.20
CA THR A 191 13.15 6.65 -10.17
C THR A 191 13.58 7.55 -11.30
N TYR A 192 14.36 8.56 -10.97
CA TYR A 192 14.97 9.44 -11.93
C TYR A 192 16.43 9.03 -12.13
N PHE A 193 16.86 8.88 -13.38
CA PHE A 193 18.18 8.38 -13.73
C PHE A 193 18.80 9.19 -14.86
N PHE A 194 20.11 9.07 -15.00
CA PHE A 194 20.83 9.60 -16.15
C PHE A 194 21.98 8.67 -16.53
N LYS A 195 22.41 8.78 -17.77
CA LYS A 195 23.59 8.08 -18.29
C LYS A 195 24.74 9.06 -18.47
N ASN A 196 25.89 8.77 -17.88
CA ASN A 196 27.06 9.65 -18.02
C ASN A 196 27.79 9.45 -19.36
N ASN A 197 28.83 10.24 -19.62
CA ASN A 197 29.66 10.16 -20.84
C ASN A 197 30.37 8.82 -21.03
N LYS A 198 30.53 8.04 -19.95
CA LYS A 198 31.13 6.69 -19.97
C LYS A 198 30.07 5.60 -20.15
N ASN A 199 28.84 5.97 -20.48
CA ASN A 199 27.70 5.08 -20.60
C ASN A 199 27.28 4.37 -19.28
N GLU A 200 27.69 4.89 -18.13
CA GLU A 200 27.30 4.34 -16.82
C GLU A 200 25.98 4.96 -16.36
N TRP A 201 25.11 4.13 -15.76
CA TRP A 201 23.83 4.56 -15.21
C TRP A 201 23.97 5.09 -13.79
N HIS A 202 23.40 6.26 -13.55
CA HIS A 202 23.35 6.92 -12.25
C HIS A 202 21.90 7.20 -11.88
N PHE A 203 21.57 7.02 -10.61
CA PHE A 203 20.21 7.19 -10.09
C PHE A 203 20.21 8.32 -9.07
N PHE A 204 19.21 9.19 -9.16
CA PHE A 204 18.98 10.18 -8.12
C PHE A 204 18.46 9.48 -6.88
N GLU A 205 19.07 9.77 -5.73
CA GLU A 205 18.60 9.26 -4.46
C GLU A 205 17.21 9.81 -4.16
N SER A 206 16.29 8.93 -3.77
CA SER A 206 15.03 9.36 -3.16
C SER A 206 15.34 10.10 -1.86
N LYS A 207 14.48 11.05 -1.48
CA LYS A 207 14.55 11.64 -0.14
C LYS A 207 14.49 10.55 0.92
N LYS A 208 15.19 10.76 2.05
CA LYS A 208 15.33 9.77 3.12
C LYS A 208 13.96 9.19 3.50
N ASP A 209 13.89 7.86 3.48
CA ASP A 209 12.71 7.07 3.84
C ASP A 209 11.50 7.19 2.89
N ILE A 210 11.56 8.00 1.81
CA ILE A 210 10.49 8.12 0.79
C ILE A 210 10.70 7.13 -0.36
N ILE A 211 9.65 6.39 -0.74
CA ILE A 211 9.75 5.33 -1.75
C ILE A 211 8.84 5.54 -2.95
N ALA A 212 7.64 6.07 -2.71
CA ALA A 212 6.65 6.25 -3.75
C ALA A 212 5.60 7.27 -3.32
N PHE A 213 4.85 7.74 -4.31
CA PHE A 213 3.57 8.38 -4.10
C PHE A 213 2.47 7.32 -4.00
N GLU A 214 1.61 7.36 -2.99
CA GLU A 214 0.48 6.44 -2.82
C GLU A 214 -0.84 7.21 -2.87
N ILE A 215 -1.71 6.81 -3.80
CA ILE A 215 -3.06 7.33 -3.97
C ILE A 215 -4.01 6.34 -3.29
N LYS A 216 -4.64 6.77 -2.20
CA LYS A 216 -5.53 5.97 -1.37
C LYS A 216 -6.85 6.69 -1.10
N ASP A 217 -6.83 7.98 -0.83
CA ASP A 217 -8.03 8.75 -0.50
C ASP A 217 -9.00 8.84 -1.68
N LEU A 218 -8.51 8.94 -2.92
CA LEU A 218 -9.35 8.81 -4.12
C LEU A 218 -10.18 7.51 -4.09
N PHE A 219 -9.56 6.38 -3.80
CA PHE A 219 -10.25 5.08 -3.79
C PHE A 219 -11.21 4.97 -2.59
N SER A 220 -10.84 5.55 -1.44
CA SER A 220 -11.74 5.69 -0.29
C SER A 220 -13.01 6.48 -0.63
N ILE A 221 -12.88 7.61 -1.33
CA ILE A 221 -14.00 8.45 -1.79
C ILE A 221 -14.90 7.67 -2.76
N ILE A 222 -14.29 6.94 -3.71
CA ILE A 222 -15.03 6.09 -4.65
C ILE A 222 -15.81 5.02 -3.89
N HIS A 223 -15.18 4.30 -2.96
CA HIS A 223 -15.84 3.25 -2.18
C HIS A 223 -17.01 3.81 -1.36
N LYS A 224 -16.82 4.95 -0.69
CA LYS A 224 -17.88 5.64 0.06
C LYS A 224 -19.07 5.96 -0.85
N THR A 225 -18.81 6.53 -2.03
CA THR A 225 -19.84 6.92 -3.01
C THR A 225 -20.57 5.70 -3.59
N LEU A 226 -19.86 4.61 -3.86
CA LEU A 226 -20.44 3.38 -4.41
C LEU A 226 -21.16 2.53 -3.36
N ASN A 227 -20.87 2.72 -2.07
CA ASN A 227 -21.53 2.02 -0.97
C ASN A 227 -22.76 2.78 -0.45
N SER A 228 -22.78 4.11 -0.54
CA SER A 228 -23.99 4.89 -0.26
C SER A 228 -25.09 4.67 -1.30
N ASN A 229 -24.71 4.30 -2.53
CA ASN A 229 -25.63 4.14 -3.66
C ASN A 229 -25.77 2.66 -4.07
N ASN A 230 -26.52 1.88 -3.28
CA ASN A 230 -26.73 0.44 -3.51
C ASN A 230 -27.47 0.09 -4.83
N SER A 231 -28.01 1.09 -5.53
CA SER A 231 -28.66 0.94 -6.84
C SER A 231 -27.66 0.76 -7.99
N ILE A 232 -26.38 1.14 -7.81
CA ILE A 232 -25.36 1.06 -8.85
C ILE A 232 -24.94 -0.41 -9.07
N LYS A 233 -25.57 -1.07 -10.04
CA LYS A 233 -25.29 -2.49 -10.39
C LYS A 233 -24.78 -2.70 -11.80
N LYS A 234 -25.26 -1.88 -12.74
CA LYS A 234 -24.83 -1.89 -14.15
C LYS A 234 -24.33 -0.51 -14.53
N THR A 235 -23.27 -0.50 -15.33
CA THR A 235 -22.68 0.73 -15.79
C THR A 235 -22.35 0.69 -17.27
N ASP A 236 -22.54 1.85 -17.90
CA ASP A 236 -22.20 2.11 -19.29
C ASP A 236 -21.15 3.22 -19.37
N ASN A 237 -20.54 3.39 -20.55
CA ASN A 237 -19.60 4.47 -20.84
C ASN A 237 -18.47 4.60 -19.79
N ASN A 238 -17.94 3.45 -19.38
CA ASN A 238 -16.89 3.37 -18.37
C ASN A 238 -15.57 3.96 -18.91
N VAL A 239 -15.01 4.90 -18.16
CA VAL A 239 -13.69 5.50 -18.37
C VAL A 239 -12.91 5.30 -17.09
N PHE A 240 -11.68 4.79 -17.21
CA PHE A 240 -10.70 4.79 -16.14
C PHE A 240 -9.32 4.99 -16.76
N ARG A 241 -8.79 6.21 -16.62
CA ARG A 241 -7.49 6.60 -17.14
C ARG A 241 -6.61 7.15 -16.04
N ILE A 242 -5.34 6.79 -16.10
CA ILE A 242 -4.29 7.29 -15.21
C ILE A 242 -3.19 7.85 -16.10
N GLU A 243 -2.81 9.09 -15.87
CA GLU A 243 -1.76 9.76 -16.59
C GLU A 243 -0.76 10.37 -15.61
N SER A 244 0.52 10.30 -15.97
CA SER A 244 1.58 11.01 -15.26
C SER A 244 2.41 11.83 -16.23
N LEU A 245 2.61 13.10 -15.88
CA LEU A 245 3.28 14.11 -16.66
C LEU A 245 4.44 14.70 -15.86
N ALA A 246 5.60 14.90 -16.49
CA ALA A 246 6.73 15.58 -15.88
C ALA A 246 6.97 16.95 -16.51
N ASN A 247 7.29 17.93 -15.67
CA ASN A 247 7.86 19.20 -16.10
C ASN A 247 9.37 19.16 -15.93
N ILE A 248 10.10 19.48 -16.99
CA ILE A 248 11.54 19.35 -17.08
C ILE A 248 12.15 20.71 -17.42
N GLU A 249 13.14 21.13 -16.65
CA GLU A 249 13.89 22.36 -16.88
C GLU A 249 15.39 22.06 -16.84
N ASN A 250 16.12 22.44 -17.89
CA ASN A 250 17.55 22.18 -18.03
C ASN A 250 17.93 20.71 -17.82
N GLY A 251 17.07 19.80 -18.31
CA GLY A 251 17.21 18.35 -18.18
C GLY A 251 16.76 17.78 -16.84
N ILE A 252 16.56 18.61 -15.81
CA ILE A 252 16.17 18.22 -14.45
C ILE A 252 14.66 18.22 -14.31
N ILE A 253 14.14 17.18 -13.67
CA ILE A 253 12.73 17.09 -13.32
C ILE A 253 12.38 18.09 -12.21
N LYS A 254 11.37 18.93 -12.45
CA LYS A 254 10.89 19.96 -11.51
C LYS A 254 9.65 19.53 -10.77
N SER A 255 8.70 18.94 -11.48
CA SER A 255 7.46 18.45 -10.88
C SER A 255 6.92 17.27 -11.65
N ILE A 256 6.12 16.46 -10.96
CA ILE A 256 5.35 15.37 -11.56
C ILE A 256 3.89 15.58 -11.22
N SER A 257 3.06 15.66 -12.26
CA SER A 257 1.60 15.70 -12.14
C SER A 257 1.03 14.31 -12.35
N PHE A 258 0.11 13.92 -11.49
CA PHE A 258 -0.67 12.70 -11.58
C PHE A 258 -2.13 13.04 -11.77
N ASN A 259 -2.71 12.55 -12.86
CA ASN A 259 -4.09 12.79 -13.24
C ASN A 259 -4.82 11.45 -13.32
N ILE A 260 -5.93 11.30 -12.60
CA ILE A 260 -6.79 10.12 -12.71
C ILE A 260 -8.20 10.58 -13.03
N LEU A 261 -8.78 9.98 -14.07
CA LEU A 261 -10.16 10.18 -14.45
C LEU A 261 -10.89 8.85 -14.39
N ILE A 262 -11.92 8.77 -13.54
CA ILE A 262 -12.87 7.66 -13.48
C ILE A 262 -14.26 8.22 -13.74
N SER A 263 -14.92 7.74 -14.79
CA SER A 263 -16.29 8.14 -15.12
C SER A 263 -17.10 6.93 -15.54
N PHE A 264 -18.38 6.90 -15.16
CA PHE A 264 -19.32 5.89 -15.60
C PHE A 264 -20.75 6.40 -15.48
N GLU A 265 -21.64 5.82 -16.28
CA GLU A 265 -23.07 6.08 -16.24
C GLU A 265 -23.80 4.90 -15.62
N THR A 266 -24.89 5.16 -14.91
CA THR A 266 -25.80 4.12 -14.42
C THR A 266 -27.24 4.54 -14.63
N THR A 267 -28.14 3.58 -14.86
CA THR A 267 -29.57 3.86 -14.94
C THR A 267 -30.14 4.09 -13.54
N LYS A 268 -30.93 5.15 -13.38
CA LYS A 268 -31.79 5.29 -12.22
C LYS A 268 -32.78 4.12 -12.22
N LYS A 269 -32.84 3.40 -11.11
CA LYS A 269 -34.03 2.61 -10.83
C LYS A 269 -35.07 3.58 -10.32
N ASP A 270 -36.22 3.63 -10.98
CA ASP A 270 -37.41 4.25 -10.40
C ASP A 270 -37.67 3.54 -9.06
N ASN A 271 -37.74 4.32 -7.98
CA ASN A 271 -38.08 3.84 -6.64
C ASN A 271 -39.54 3.41 -6.60
#